data_AF-A0AA39HXN5-F1
#
_entry.id   AF-A0AA39HXN5-F1
#
_cell.length_a   1.000
_cell.length_b   1.000
_cell.length_c   1.000
_cell.angle_alpha   90.00
_cell.angle_beta   90.00
_cell.angle_gamma   90.00
#
_symmetry.space_group_name_H-M   'P 1'
#
loop_
_entity.id
_entity.type
_entity.pdbx_description
1 polymer ?
#
loop_
_entity_poly.entity_id
_entity_poly.type
_entity_poly.pdbx_seq_one_letter_code
_entity_poly.pdbx_strand_id
1 'polypeptide(L)'
;MPKNGTSSTDGQRTLWVLLVRVTDKKVECMFEFQNQDQQPICFMSWRDFEQLDERLNRVNTLFVANGGLFSELEEDAPWSTLTSDRTKKALLQFFVSRFHRERSQLTIGREVSARFTMMLLEFLIKKTYFSTLTLPYCGEESVNFLENHVNSGKLLRLCPSGHWPKYAISLMKTAIRQKQFFEFNDDYLEQEKLVLDKDFLKDILHLWEAETDLLPWKGVLFVPDYSLLAMKTFWNQRVEGANGFMKVVKIRHPTAKAAAEICFESDDKARLSLYRCTCEEEDTCDLKEFCGDIHRSWDVQKEHQFRVRSILRVLFKKSIICV
;
A
#
# COMPACT_ATOMS: atom_id res chain seq x y z
N MET A 1 39.34 -19.52 -16.26
CA MET A 1 39.51 -18.32 -15.41
C MET A 1 38.25 -17.48 -15.52
N PRO A 2 37.42 -17.36 -14.46
CA PRO A 2 36.25 -16.51 -14.49
C PRO A 2 36.68 -15.05 -14.43
N LYS A 3 36.10 -14.21 -15.30
CA LYS A 3 36.27 -12.76 -15.25
C LYS A 3 35.53 -12.26 -14.02
N ASN A 4 36.27 -11.85 -12.99
CA ASN A 4 35.72 -11.05 -11.90
C ASN A 4 35.21 -9.74 -12.50
N GLY A 5 33.90 -9.65 -12.70
CA GLY A 5 33.24 -8.39 -12.96
C GLY A 5 33.45 -7.50 -11.75
N THR A 6 34.18 -6.40 -11.93
CA THR A 6 34.22 -5.29 -11.00
C THR A 6 32.81 -4.74 -10.87
N SER A 7 32.07 -5.20 -9.86
CA SER A 7 30.86 -4.53 -9.43
C SER A 7 31.26 -3.11 -9.07
N SER A 8 30.83 -2.15 -9.88
CA SER A 8 30.92 -0.74 -9.54
C SER A 8 30.30 -0.58 -8.16
N THR A 9 31.11 -0.17 -7.18
CA THR A 9 30.64 0.37 -5.91
C THR A 9 29.94 1.68 -6.21
N ASP A 10 28.78 1.59 -6.84
CA ASP A 10 27.83 2.69 -6.91
C ASP A 10 27.46 2.96 -5.46
N GLY A 11 28.03 4.04 -4.90
CA GLY A 11 28.01 4.31 -3.47
C GLY A 11 26.60 4.14 -2.93
N GLN A 12 26.42 3.17 -2.03
CA GLN A 12 25.11 2.78 -1.55
C GLN A 12 24.44 4.02 -0.94
N ARG A 13 23.37 4.48 -1.59
CA ARG A 13 22.63 5.66 -1.13
C ARG A 13 22.00 5.35 0.22
N THR A 14 22.21 6.26 1.15
CA THR A 14 21.64 6.22 2.49
C THR A 14 20.30 6.95 2.46
N LEU A 15 19.24 6.26 2.89
CA LEU A 15 17.88 6.79 2.97
C LEU A 15 17.56 7.17 4.41
N TRP A 16 17.04 8.37 4.58
CA TRP A 16 16.75 8.97 5.87
C TRP A 16 15.26 9.26 6.01
N VAL A 17 14.80 9.26 7.26
CA VAL A 17 13.47 9.69 7.67
C VAL A 17 13.58 11.11 8.23
N LEU A 18 12.79 12.04 7.70
CA LEU A 18 12.60 13.35 8.33
C LEU A 18 11.45 13.23 9.33
N LEU A 19 11.77 13.32 10.62
CA LEU A 19 10.79 13.39 11.70
C LEU A 19 10.45 14.85 11.98
N VAL A 20 9.16 15.17 12.02
CA VAL A 20 8.66 16.50 12.38
C VAL A 20 7.71 16.36 13.56
N ARG A 21 8.11 16.97 14.68
CA ARG A 21 7.34 17.04 15.91
C ARG A 21 6.59 18.36 15.96
N VAL A 22 5.26 18.31 16.04
CA VAL A 22 4.40 19.48 16.17
C VAL A 22 3.81 19.53 17.57
N THR A 23 3.96 20.65 18.26
CA THR A 23 3.31 20.92 19.55
C THR A 23 2.56 22.24 19.47
N ASP A 24 1.73 22.55 20.47
CA ASP A 24 1.01 23.84 20.53
C ASP A 24 1.95 25.06 20.48
N LYS A 25 3.21 24.90 20.92
CA LYS A 25 4.16 26.00 21.08
C LYS A 25 5.27 26.02 20.03
N LYS A 26 5.65 24.87 19.48
CA LYS A 26 6.81 24.75 18.60
C LYS A 26 6.67 23.61 17.60
N VAL A 27 7.34 23.79 16.47
CA VAL A 27 7.61 22.73 15.49
C VAL A 27 9.09 22.40 15.58
N GLU A 28 9.43 21.13 15.66
CA GLU A 28 10.79 20.63 15.75
C GLU A 28 11.02 19.56 14.70
N CYS A 29 12.27 19.37 14.29
CA CYS A 29 12.62 18.32 13.34
C CYS A 29 13.96 17.68 13.66
N MET A 30 14.14 16.45 13.19
CA MET A 30 15.40 15.74 13.16
C MET A 30 15.40 14.71 12.04
N PHE A 31 16.57 14.19 11.71
CA PHE A 31 16.76 13.14 10.72
C PHE A 31 17.12 11.84 11.42
N GLU A 32 16.42 10.76 11.06
CA GLU A 32 16.67 9.41 11.56
C GLU A 32 17.19 8.53 10.44
N PHE A 33 18.27 7.79 10.71
CA PHE A 33 18.74 6.72 9.86
C PHE A 33 18.36 5.38 10.47
N GLN A 34 17.75 4.53 9.64
CA GLN A 34 17.24 3.22 10.05
C GLN A 34 18.05 2.09 9.41
N ASN A 35 18.15 0.97 10.14
CA ASN A 35 18.70 -0.27 9.57
C ASN A 35 17.66 -0.97 8.66
N GLN A 36 18.00 -2.15 8.13
CA GLN A 36 17.10 -2.94 7.27
C GLN A 36 15.82 -3.41 8.00
N ASP A 37 15.88 -3.55 9.32
CA ASP A 37 14.77 -3.92 10.20
C ASP A 37 13.95 -2.72 10.68
N GLN A 38 14.17 -1.54 10.08
CA GLN A 38 13.52 -0.26 10.45
C GLN A 38 13.81 0.19 11.88
N GLN A 39 14.86 -0.33 12.51
CA GLN A 39 15.30 0.13 13.83
C GLN A 39 16.18 1.39 13.69
N PRO A 40 15.97 2.41 14.53
CA PRO A 40 16.80 3.62 14.51
C PRO A 40 18.26 3.26 14.85
N ILE A 41 19.19 3.68 14.00
CA ILE A 41 20.64 3.58 14.25
C ILE A 41 21.17 4.89 14.79
N CYS A 42 20.80 6.02 14.17
CA CYS A 42 21.27 7.32 14.59
C CYS A 42 20.29 8.45 14.28
N PHE A 43 20.42 9.53 15.04
CA PHE A 43 19.67 10.76 14.88
C PHE A 43 20.62 11.91 14.59
N MET A 44 20.18 12.85 13.76
CA MET A 44 20.94 14.06 13.42
C MET A 44 20.06 15.31 13.49
N SER A 45 20.66 16.40 13.96
CA SER A 45 20.05 17.73 13.83
C SER A 45 19.95 18.11 12.35
N TRP A 46 19.10 19.09 12.04
CA TRP A 46 19.02 19.60 10.67
C TRP A 46 20.36 20.20 10.22
N ARG A 47 21.06 20.92 11.10
CA ARG A 47 22.37 21.53 10.79
C ARG A 47 23.46 20.48 10.48
N ASP A 48 23.45 19.35 11.17
CA ASP A 48 24.44 18.30 10.93
C ASP A 48 24.12 17.52 9.66
N PHE A 49 22.83 17.23 9.42
CA PHE A 49 22.39 16.58 8.20
C PHE A 49 22.68 17.42 6.94
N GLU A 50 22.55 18.75 7.02
CA GLU A 50 22.87 19.66 5.92
C GLU A 50 24.32 19.54 5.42
N GLN A 51 25.25 19.15 6.30
CA GLN A 51 26.67 18.99 5.99
C GLN A 51 26.97 17.68 5.24
N LEU A 52 26.02 16.73 5.22
CA LEU A 52 26.18 15.47 4.50
C LEU A 52 26.08 15.66 2.99
N ASP A 53 26.86 14.86 2.25
CA ASP A 53 26.82 14.82 0.78
C ASP A 53 25.40 14.47 0.31
N GLU A 54 24.80 15.39 -0.45
CA GLU A 54 23.44 15.28 -0.99
C GLU A 54 23.25 14.11 -1.95
N ARG A 55 24.32 13.66 -2.61
CA ARG A 55 24.24 12.57 -3.58
C ARG A 55 24.09 11.23 -2.87
N LEU A 56 24.71 11.11 -1.70
CA LEU A 56 24.74 9.90 -0.91
C LEU A 56 23.63 9.87 0.14
N ASN A 57 23.15 11.03 0.62
CA ASN A 57 22.19 11.13 1.71
C ASN A 57 20.88 11.76 1.21
N ARG A 58 19.86 10.93 1.08
CA ARG A 58 18.54 11.34 0.60
C ARG A 58 17.46 11.05 1.63
N VAL A 59 16.36 11.79 1.55
CA VAL A 59 15.20 11.59 2.42
C VAL A 59 14.11 10.89 1.62
N ASN A 60 13.58 9.76 2.08
CA ASN A 60 12.47 9.07 1.41
C ASN A 60 11.18 9.09 2.23
N THR A 61 11.27 9.30 3.54
CA THR A 61 10.11 9.32 4.44
C THR A 61 9.99 10.66 5.14
N LEU A 62 8.77 11.20 5.19
CA LEU A 62 8.39 12.33 6.02
C LEU A 62 7.35 11.85 7.03
N PHE A 63 7.70 11.87 8.31
CA PHE A 63 6.83 11.48 9.41
C PHE A 63 6.53 12.71 10.29
N VAL A 64 5.26 13.09 10.38
CA VAL A 64 4.80 14.27 11.09
C VAL A 64 3.82 13.83 12.17
N ALA A 65 4.09 14.14 13.42
CA ALA A 65 3.23 13.73 14.53
C ALA A 65 3.25 14.77 15.66
N ASN A 66 2.32 14.67 16.61
CA ASN A 66 2.41 15.46 17.83
C ASN A 66 3.47 14.91 18.78
N GLY A 67 3.99 15.75 19.68
CA GLY A 67 5.10 15.43 20.57
C GLY A 67 4.90 14.19 21.43
N GLY A 68 3.67 13.82 21.78
CA GLY A 68 3.38 12.62 22.56
C GLY A 68 3.80 11.31 21.88
N LEU A 69 3.74 11.23 20.54
CA LEU A 69 4.14 10.03 19.79
C LEU A 69 5.67 9.85 19.70
N PHE A 70 6.44 10.87 20.07
CA PHE A 70 7.89 10.82 20.13
C PHE A 70 8.42 10.72 21.57
N SER A 71 7.56 10.41 22.54
CA SER A 71 7.93 10.36 23.96
C SER A 71 8.92 9.25 24.31
N GLU A 72 8.95 8.19 23.50
CA GLU A 72 9.95 7.11 23.61
C GLU A 72 11.28 7.45 22.92
N LEU A 73 11.31 8.48 22.06
CA LEU A 73 12.57 8.97 21.52
C LEU A 73 13.28 9.79 22.61
N GLU A 74 14.59 9.56 22.74
CA GLU A 74 15.41 10.12 23.82
C GLU A 74 15.19 11.64 23.97
N GLU A 75 14.99 12.12 25.21
CA GLU A 75 14.90 13.56 25.52
C GLU A 75 16.11 14.34 24.95
N ASP A 76 17.24 13.65 24.84
CA ASP A 76 18.53 14.15 24.34
C ASP A 76 18.66 14.11 22.81
N ALA A 77 17.64 13.66 22.07
CA ALA A 77 17.69 13.62 20.62
C ALA A 77 17.91 15.04 20.04
N PRO A 78 18.67 15.17 18.93
CA PRO A 78 19.19 16.46 18.44
C PRO A 78 18.12 17.29 17.68
N TRP A 79 17.00 17.60 18.33
CA TRP A 79 15.88 18.33 17.76
C TRP A 79 16.25 19.76 17.36
N SER A 80 15.99 20.10 16.11
CA SER A 80 16.10 21.46 15.59
C SER A 80 14.75 22.17 15.70
N THR A 81 14.67 23.20 16.56
CA THR A 81 13.43 23.99 16.74
C THR A 81 13.22 25.01 15.62
N LEU A 82 12.04 24.98 15.01
CA LEU A 82 11.62 25.85 13.92
C LEU A 82 10.68 26.94 14.46
N THR A 83 11.24 28.07 14.86
CA THR A 83 10.51 29.15 15.56
C THR A 83 9.69 30.05 14.63
N SER A 84 9.99 30.08 13.32
CA SER A 84 9.34 30.97 12.36
C SER A 84 8.77 30.23 11.14
N ASP A 85 7.79 30.81 10.46
CA ASP A 85 7.27 30.27 9.20
C ASP A 85 8.34 30.26 8.10
N ARG A 86 9.30 31.20 8.15
CA ARG A 86 10.46 31.21 7.26
C ARG A 86 11.32 29.95 7.45
N THR A 87 11.63 29.59 8.69
CA THR A 87 12.43 28.39 9.00
C THR A 87 11.67 27.10 8.65
N LYS A 88 10.34 27.06 8.87
CA LYS A 88 9.51 25.92 8.44
C LYS A 88 9.55 25.75 6.91
N LYS A 89 9.34 26.82 6.15
CA LYS A 89 9.41 26.79 4.67
C LYS A 89 10.81 26.43 4.16
N ALA A 90 11.87 26.92 4.81
CA ALA A 90 13.24 26.59 4.46
C ALA A 90 13.53 25.09 4.64
N LEU A 91 13.09 24.48 5.75
CA LEU A 91 13.18 23.04 5.95
C LEU A 91 12.43 22.28 4.85
N LEU A 92 11.22 22.69 4.51
CA LEU A 92 10.44 22.00 3.47
C LEU A 92 11.07 22.15 2.08
N GLN A 93 11.68 23.29 1.77
CA GLN A 93 12.47 23.48 0.54
C GLN A 93 13.69 22.56 0.52
N PHE A 94 14.40 22.47 1.63
CA PHE A 94 15.55 21.58 1.81
C PHE A 94 15.14 20.11 1.67
N PHE A 95 14.03 19.70 2.29
CA PHE A 95 13.48 18.36 2.14
C PHE A 95 13.19 18.03 0.67
N VAL A 96 12.47 18.91 -0.04
CA VAL A 96 12.12 18.69 -1.45
C VAL A 96 13.36 18.53 -2.34
N SER A 97 14.45 19.28 -2.07
CA SER A 97 15.70 19.15 -2.84
C SER A 97 16.47 17.86 -2.53
N ARG A 98 16.34 17.33 -1.31
CA ARG A 98 16.98 16.09 -0.85
C ARG A 98 16.11 14.85 -1.02
N PHE A 99 14.88 14.99 -1.51
CA PHE A 99 13.90 13.92 -1.56
C PHE A 99 14.22 12.84 -2.60
N HIS A 100 14.24 11.59 -2.17
CA HIS A 100 14.30 10.42 -3.04
C HIS A 100 12.89 10.02 -3.48
N ARG A 101 12.68 9.94 -4.79
CA ARG A 101 11.34 9.74 -5.37
C ARG A 101 10.88 8.29 -5.37
N GLU A 102 11.80 7.34 -5.32
CA GLU A 102 11.47 5.92 -5.42
C GLU A 102 11.10 5.40 -4.02
N ARG A 103 9.91 4.81 -3.90
CA ARG A 103 9.38 4.21 -2.65
C ARG A 103 9.33 5.17 -1.47
N SER A 104 8.78 6.35 -1.70
CA SER A 104 8.67 7.37 -0.68
C SER A 104 7.36 7.35 0.10
N GLN A 105 7.40 7.87 1.33
CA GLN A 105 6.30 7.78 2.28
C GLN A 105 6.04 9.13 2.96
N LEU A 106 4.77 9.46 3.13
CA LEU A 106 4.32 10.58 3.95
C LEU A 106 3.34 10.03 4.98
N THR A 107 3.62 10.30 6.26
CA THR A 107 2.71 9.99 7.35
C THR A 107 2.48 11.23 8.18
N ILE A 108 1.21 11.61 8.35
CA ILE A 108 0.80 12.70 9.22
C ILE A 108 -0.15 12.13 10.27
N GLY A 109 0.23 12.26 11.54
CA GLY A 109 -0.60 11.85 12.68
C GLY A 109 -1.90 12.64 12.72
N ARG A 110 -3.00 11.96 13.10
CA ARG A 110 -4.35 12.55 13.17
C ARG A 110 -4.45 13.73 14.15
N GLU A 111 -3.58 13.74 15.14
CA GLU A 111 -3.52 14.72 16.21
C GLU A 111 -2.69 15.96 15.86
N VAL A 112 -2.07 15.99 14.67
CA VAL A 112 -1.37 17.17 14.15
C VAL A 112 -2.39 18.25 13.80
N SER A 113 -2.13 19.50 14.21
CA SER A 113 -3.05 20.61 13.98
C SER A 113 -3.39 20.77 12.48
N ALA A 114 -4.68 20.88 12.15
CA ALA A 114 -5.16 21.02 10.78
C ALA A 114 -4.47 22.16 10.02
N ARG A 115 -4.23 23.30 10.69
CA ARG A 115 -3.52 24.45 10.10
C ARG A 115 -2.11 24.11 9.63
N PHE A 116 -1.35 23.34 10.42
CA PHE A 116 -0.01 22.92 10.02
C PHE A 116 -0.07 21.92 8.87
N THR A 117 -1.00 20.96 8.95
CA THR A 117 -1.24 19.98 7.88
C THR A 117 -1.57 20.67 6.56
N MET A 118 -2.53 21.60 6.53
CA MET A 118 -2.87 22.38 5.33
C MET A 118 -1.64 23.08 4.73
N MET A 119 -0.88 23.82 5.55
CA MET A 119 0.35 24.51 5.12
C MET A 119 1.40 23.55 4.53
N LEU A 120 1.57 22.38 5.16
CA LEU A 120 2.47 21.34 4.67
C LEU A 120 2.02 20.78 3.32
N LEU A 121 0.74 20.42 3.18
CA LEU A 121 0.18 19.83 1.97
C LEU A 121 0.22 20.83 0.80
N GLU A 122 -0.17 22.09 1.03
CA GLU A 122 -0.04 23.17 0.05
C GLU A 122 1.40 23.35 -0.42
N PHE A 123 2.37 23.20 0.49
CA PHE A 123 3.77 23.33 0.11
C PHE A 123 4.22 22.14 -0.76
N LEU A 124 3.82 20.92 -0.42
CA LEU A 124 4.29 19.69 -1.05
C LEU A 124 3.59 19.35 -2.37
N ILE A 125 2.35 19.83 -2.57
CA ILE A 125 1.54 19.53 -3.74
C ILE A 125 2.33 19.84 -5.04
N LYS A 126 2.29 18.90 -6.00
CA LYS A 126 3.03 18.95 -7.28
C LYS A 126 4.56 19.02 -7.20
N LYS A 127 5.17 19.18 -6.01
CA LYS A 127 6.63 19.15 -5.84
C LYS A 127 7.14 17.76 -5.54
N THR A 128 6.33 16.99 -4.81
CA THR A 128 6.66 15.66 -4.34
C THR A 128 5.51 14.70 -4.61
N TYR A 129 5.84 13.47 -5.00
CA TYR A 129 4.88 12.38 -5.14
C TYR A 129 5.31 11.25 -4.22
N PHE A 130 4.45 10.93 -3.27
CA PHE A 130 4.64 9.83 -2.33
C PHE A 130 3.97 8.56 -2.84
N SER A 131 4.64 7.42 -2.64
CA SER A 131 4.06 6.11 -2.93
C SER A 131 3.17 5.59 -1.79
N THR A 132 3.38 6.07 -0.58
CA THR A 132 2.58 5.72 0.61
C THR A 132 2.11 6.99 1.29
N LEU A 133 0.81 7.06 1.58
CA LEU A 133 0.18 8.19 2.26
C LEU A 133 -0.60 7.72 3.49
N THR A 134 -0.24 8.23 4.67
CA THR A 134 -1.12 8.26 5.84
C THR A 134 -1.57 9.72 6.01
N LEU A 135 -2.83 10.00 5.66
CA LEU A 135 -3.29 11.35 5.40
C LEU A 135 -4.58 11.68 6.19
N PRO A 136 -4.52 12.57 7.18
CA PRO A 136 -5.72 13.06 7.84
C PRO A 136 -6.45 14.07 6.96
N TYR A 137 -7.77 14.04 7.02
CA TYR A 137 -8.61 15.06 6.41
C TYR A 137 -8.39 16.40 7.11
N CYS A 138 -8.01 17.43 6.35
CA CYS A 138 -7.82 18.78 6.85
C CYS A 138 -8.50 19.85 5.99
N GLY A 139 -9.54 19.47 5.24
CA GLY A 139 -10.21 20.33 4.26
C GLY A 139 -9.78 20.05 2.83
N GLU A 140 -10.04 21.01 1.95
CA GLU A 140 -9.88 20.87 0.50
C GLU A 140 -8.42 20.62 0.08
N GLU A 141 -7.45 21.11 0.86
CA GLU A 141 -6.02 20.91 0.66
C GLU A 141 -5.66 19.42 0.70
N SER A 142 -6.26 18.65 1.63
CA SER A 142 -6.06 17.21 1.72
C SER A 142 -6.67 16.46 0.53
N VAL A 143 -7.82 16.93 0.02
CA VAL A 143 -8.44 16.35 -1.18
C VAL A 143 -7.61 16.64 -2.42
N ASN A 144 -7.24 17.89 -2.65
CA ASN A 144 -6.38 18.30 -3.77
C ASN A 144 -5.03 17.55 -3.76
N PHE A 145 -4.46 17.38 -2.57
CA PHE A 145 -3.22 16.65 -2.41
C PHE A 145 -3.39 15.16 -2.78
N LEU A 146 -4.45 14.52 -2.29
CA LEU A 146 -4.78 13.14 -2.68
C LEU A 146 -5.02 13.03 -4.19
N GLU A 147 -5.77 13.96 -4.79
CA GLU A 147 -6.09 13.95 -6.21
C GLU A 147 -4.82 14.02 -7.06
N ASN A 148 -3.88 14.90 -6.70
CA ASN A 148 -2.60 14.99 -7.36
C ASN A 148 -1.81 13.66 -7.29
N HIS A 149 -1.90 12.92 -6.18
CA HIS A 149 -1.23 11.62 -6.02
C HIS A 149 -1.91 10.52 -6.83
N VAL A 150 -3.24 10.46 -6.81
CA VAL A 150 -4.01 9.54 -7.64
C VAL A 150 -3.71 9.78 -9.12
N ASN A 151 -3.80 11.03 -9.59
CA ASN A 151 -3.54 11.38 -10.99
C ASN A 151 -2.09 11.12 -11.43
N SER A 152 -1.14 11.05 -10.49
CA SER A 152 0.25 10.73 -10.81
C SER A 152 0.49 9.26 -11.19
N GLY A 153 -0.42 8.35 -10.81
CA GLY A 153 -0.26 6.91 -11.00
C GLY A 153 0.91 6.29 -10.21
N LYS A 154 1.38 6.95 -9.15
CA LYS A 154 2.50 6.49 -8.31
C LYS A 154 2.07 6.04 -6.91
N LEU A 155 0.82 6.28 -6.55
CA LEU A 155 0.29 5.91 -5.24
C LEU A 155 0.15 4.38 -5.16
N LEU A 156 0.79 3.79 -4.15
CA LEU A 156 0.78 2.36 -3.87
C LEU A 156 -0.07 2.02 -2.63
N ARG A 157 -0.03 2.89 -1.60
CA ARG A 157 -0.72 2.69 -0.33
C ARG A 157 -1.41 3.97 0.16
N LEU A 158 -2.60 3.84 0.70
CA LEU A 158 -3.37 4.94 1.29
C LEU A 158 -4.03 4.54 2.61
N CYS A 159 -3.75 5.31 3.65
CA CYS A 159 -4.36 5.20 4.97
C CYS A 159 -5.00 6.56 5.33
N PRO A 160 -6.24 6.84 4.89
CA PRO A 160 -6.90 8.08 5.20
C PRO A 160 -7.44 8.06 6.64
N SER A 161 -7.46 9.22 7.30
CA SER A 161 -8.08 9.35 8.62
C SER A 161 -8.98 10.58 8.73
N GLY A 162 -9.97 10.53 9.63
CA GLY A 162 -10.90 11.63 9.88
C GLY A 162 -12.12 11.64 8.95
N HIS A 163 -12.82 12.77 8.92
CA HIS A 163 -14.14 12.94 8.30
C HIS A 163 -14.05 13.36 6.81
N TRP A 164 -13.73 12.42 5.92
CA TRP A 164 -13.61 12.71 4.50
C TRP A 164 -14.98 12.89 3.82
N PRO A 165 -15.14 13.87 2.90
CA PRO A 165 -16.40 14.08 2.21
C PRO A 165 -16.64 13.02 1.12
N LYS A 166 -17.91 12.76 0.80
CA LYS A 166 -18.34 11.72 -0.15
C LYS A 166 -17.65 11.79 -1.52
N TYR A 167 -17.40 12.99 -2.05
CA TYR A 167 -16.73 13.13 -3.35
C TYR A 167 -15.26 12.66 -3.31
N ALA A 168 -14.58 12.79 -2.17
CA ALA A 168 -13.23 12.28 -1.97
C ALA A 168 -13.20 10.74 -1.86
N ILE A 169 -14.29 10.11 -1.40
CA ILE A 169 -14.40 8.64 -1.39
C ILE A 169 -14.37 8.08 -2.82
N SER A 170 -15.01 8.74 -3.78
CA SER A 170 -14.91 8.37 -5.21
C SER A 170 -13.48 8.45 -5.75
N LEU A 171 -12.69 9.41 -5.26
CA LEU A 171 -11.28 9.53 -5.60
C LEU A 171 -10.45 8.38 -4.98
N MET A 172 -10.73 7.98 -3.74
CA MET A 172 -10.10 6.81 -3.12
C MET A 172 -10.43 5.52 -3.87
N LYS A 173 -11.68 5.32 -4.28
CA LYS A 173 -12.08 4.20 -5.17
C LYS A 173 -11.28 4.21 -6.47
N THR A 174 -11.05 5.39 -7.05
CA THR A 174 -10.22 5.54 -8.25
C THR A 174 -8.78 5.11 -7.99
N ALA A 175 -8.19 5.48 -6.84
CA ALA A 175 -6.87 5.02 -6.43
C ALA A 175 -6.79 3.49 -6.33
N ILE A 176 -7.77 2.87 -5.66
CA ILE A 176 -7.81 1.41 -5.44
C ILE A 176 -7.88 0.63 -6.76
N ARG A 177 -8.55 1.20 -7.79
CA ARG A 177 -8.60 0.63 -9.14
C ARG A 177 -7.29 0.72 -9.90
N GLN A 178 -6.34 1.54 -9.45
CA GLN A 178 -5.06 1.63 -10.12
C GLN A 178 -4.27 0.33 -9.97
N LYS A 179 -3.54 0.01 -11.03
CA LYS A 179 -2.76 -1.22 -11.17
C LYS A 179 -1.71 -1.36 -10.08
N GLN A 180 -0.94 -0.29 -9.85
CA GLN A 180 0.16 -0.29 -8.88
C GLN A 180 -0.31 -0.19 -7.42
N PHE A 181 -1.57 0.19 -7.19
CA PHE A 181 -2.11 0.32 -5.84
C PHE A 181 -2.28 -1.06 -5.21
N PHE A 182 -1.93 -1.22 -3.93
CA PHE A 182 -2.07 -2.51 -3.26
C PHE A 182 -2.56 -2.44 -1.82
N GLU A 183 -2.49 -1.31 -1.12
CA GLU A 183 -2.96 -1.27 0.28
C GLU A 183 -3.89 -0.08 0.55
N PHE A 184 -5.09 -0.37 1.07
CA PHE A 184 -6.00 0.63 1.61
C PHE A 184 -6.36 0.26 3.06
N ASN A 185 -5.92 1.08 4.01
CA ASN A 185 -6.27 0.92 5.43
C ASN A 185 -7.28 2.00 5.81
N ASP A 186 -8.50 1.60 6.21
CA ASP A 186 -9.59 2.50 6.58
C ASP A 186 -9.86 2.57 8.09
N ASP A 187 -8.98 1.99 8.92
CA ASP A 187 -9.19 1.81 10.36
C ASP A 187 -9.46 3.14 11.11
N TYR A 188 -9.03 4.26 10.52
CA TYR A 188 -9.14 5.61 11.10
C TYR A 188 -10.12 6.53 10.36
N LEU A 189 -10.93 6.00 9.43
CA LEU A 189 -11.91 6.77 8.68
C LEU A 189 -13.17 7.00 9.53
N GLU A 190 -13.56 8.26 9.74
CA GLU A 190 -14.67 8.64 10.64
C GLU A 190 -15.95 8.97 9.86
N GLN A 191 -17.12 8.56 10.41
CA GLN A 191 -18.50 8.75 9.91
C GLN A 191 -18.85 8.16 8.53
N GLU A 192 -17.99 8.36 7.53
CA GLU A 192 -18.18 7.85 6.18
C GLU A 192 -17.26 6.64 5.99
N LYS A 193 -17.84 5.44 6.02
CA LYS A 193 -17.08 4.22 5.72
C LYS A 193 -16.92 4.05 4.21
N LEU A 194 -15.84 3.41 3.77
CA LEU A 194 -15.68 3.07 2.35
C LEU A 194 -16.73 2.02 1.97
N VAL A 195 -17.83 2.45 1.36
CA VAL A 195 -18.84 1.54 0.80
C VAL A 195 -18.37 1.08 -0.57
N LEU A 196 -17.98 -0.18 -0.69
CA LEU A 196 -17.69 -0.80 -1.98
C LEU A 196 -18.93 -1.52 -2.48
N ASP A 197 -19.66 -0.83 -3.35
CA ASP A 197 -20.85 -1.35 -3.98
C ASP A 197 -20.55 -2.52 -4.94
N LYS A 198 -21.62 -3.18 -5.39
CA LYS A 198 -21.55 -4.30 -6.34
C LYS A 198 -20.70 -4.02 -7.56
N ASP A 199 -20.87 -2.85 -8.14
CA ASP A 199 -20.28 -2.52 -9.43
C ASP A 199 -18.80 -2.24 -9.26
N PHE A 200 -18.41 -1.61 -8.14
CA PHE A 200 -17.01 -1.56 -7.74
C PHE A 200 -16.38 -2.94 -7.58
N LEU A 201 -17.03 -3.86 -6.86
CA LEU A 201 -16.49 -5.22 -6.66
C LEU A 201 -16.38 -5.99 -7.98
N LYS A 202 -17.37 -5.86 -8.88
CA LYS A 202 -17.28 -6.40 -10.24
C LYS A 202 -16.08 -5.85 -11.00
N ASP A 203 -15.90 -4.53 -10.98
CA ASP A 203 -14.83 -3.89 -11.73
C ASP A 203 -13.46 -4.35 -11.23
N ILE A 204 -13.25 -4.36 -9.91
CA ILE A 204 -12.00 -4.83 -9.31
C ILE A 204 -11.74 -6.30 -9.65
N LEU A 205 -12.75 -7.16 -9.55
CA LEU A 205 -12.60 -8.57 -9.91
C LEU A 205 -12.35 -8.76 -11.41
N HIS A 206 -12.98 -7.97 -12.27
CA HIS A 206 -12.74 -8.02 -13.70
C HIS A 206 -11.31 -7.59 -14.06
N LEU A 207 -10.81 -6.51 -13.42
CA LEU A 207 -9.43 -6.08 -13.54
C LEU A 207 -8.46 -7.16 -13.05
N TRP A 208 -8.74 -7.76 -11.89
CA TRP A 208 -7.98 -8.87 -11.35
C TRP A 208 -7.97 -10.09 -12.30
N GLU A 209 -9.11 -10.39 -12.91
CA GLU A 209 -9.26 -11.50 -13.86
C GLU A 209 -8.45 -11.31 -15.15
N ALA A 210 -8.36 -10.06 -15.61
CA ALA A 210 -7.61 -9.70 -16.81
C ALA A 210 -6.09 -9.61 -16.57
N GLU A 211 -5.68 -9.26 -15.34
CA GLU A 211 -4.32 -8.79 -15.05
C GLU A 211 -3.73 -9.43 -13.77
N THR A 212 -3.64 -10.77 -13.71
CA THR A 212 -3.22 -11.49 -12.48
C THR A 212 -1.83 -11.17 -11.97
N ASP A 213 -0.91 -10.78 -12.85
CA ASP A 213 0.48 -10.49 -12.48
C ASP A 213 0.64 -9.09 -11.87
N LEU A 214 -0.44 -8.31 -11.87
CA LEU A 214 -0.37 -6.85 -11.78
C LEU A 214 -1.09 -6.25 -10.59
N LEU A 215 -1.87 -7.04 -9.85
CA LEU A 215 -2.44 -6.62 -8.59
C LEU A 215 -1.62 -7.26 -7.46
N PRO A 216 -0.66 -6.54 -6.86
CA PRO A 216 -0.08 -6.99 -5.60
C PRO A 216 -1.22 -7.10 -4.58
N TRP A 217 -1.13 -8.09 -3.69
CA TRP A 217 -1.81 -8.20 -2.40
C TRP A 217 -2.73 -7.03 -2.06
N LYS A 218 -4.00 -7.08 -2.50
CA LYS A 218 -5.01 -6.06 -2.16
C LYS A 218 -5.77 -6.52 -0.95
N GLY A 219 -5.47 -5.94 0.22
CA GLY A 219 -6.36 -5.94 1.37
C GLY A 219 -7.15 -4.63 1.36
N VAL A 220 -8.46 -4.71 1.15
CA VAL A 220 -9.35 -3.54 1.19
C VAL A 220 -10.49 -3.84 2.15
N LEU A 221 -10.55 -3.06 3.23
CA LEU A 221 -11.67 -3.04 4.15
C LEU A 221 -12.80 -2.17 3.59
N PHE A 222 -14.04 -2.62 3.79
CA PHE A 222 -15.22 -1.94 3.27
C PHE A 222 -16.51 -2.32 4.00
N VAL A 223 -17.56 -1.52 3.78
CA VAL A 223 -18.93 -1.87 4.17
C VAL A 223 -19.63 -2.52 2.99
N PRO A 224 -20.10 -3.77 3.12
CA PRO A 224 -20.88 -4.39 2.06
C PRO A 224 -22.26 -3.72 1.96
N ASP A 225 -22.69 -3.40 0.73
CA ASP A 225 -24.06 -2.97 0.41
C ASP A 225 -25.04 -4.15 0.26
N TYR A 226 -24.56 -5.39 0.43
CA TYR A 226 -25.36 -6.61 0.32
C TYR A 226 -25.22 -7.53 1.53
N SER A 227 -26.28 -8.31 1.77
CA SER A 227 -26.20 -9.47 2.65
C SER A 227 -25.35 -10.58 2.03
N LEU A 228 -24.79 -11.46 2.88
CA LEU A 228 -24.07 -12.67 2.44
C LEU A 228 -24.88 -13.48 1.41
N LEU A 229 -26.21 -13.56 1.58
CA LEU A 229 -27.08 -14.33 0.69
C LEU A 229 -27.12 -13.70 -0.71
N ALA A 230 -27.27 -12.38 -0.80
CA ALA A 230 -27.21 -11.67 -2.07
C ALA A 230 -25.85 -11.83 -2.76
N MET A 231 -24.77 -11.88 -1.98
CA MET A 231 -23.42 -12.16 -2.47
C MET A 231 -23.26 -13.61 -2.97
N LYS A 232 -23.80 -14.61 -2.28
CA LYS A 232 -23.82 -16.01 -2.77
C LYS A 232 -24.54 -16.16 -4.11
N THR A 233 -25.68 -15.50 -4.25
CA THR A 233 -26.43 -15.45 -5.51
C THR A 233 -25.64 -14.70 -6.58
N PHE A 234 -24.97 -13.61 -6.20
CA PHE A 234 -24.19 -12.79 -7.12
C PHE A 234 -23.02 -13.55 -7.76
N TRP A 235 -22.35 -14.44 -7.03
CA TRP A 235 -21.22 -15.24 -7.55
C TRP A 235 -21.58 -16.67 -7.99
N ASN A 236 -22.86 -16.95 -8.24
CA ASN A 236 -23.32 -18.24 -8.78
C ASN A 236 -22.70 -19.47 -8.07
N GLN A 237 -22.80 -19.51 -6.74
CA GLN A 237 -22.34 -20.64 -5.90
C GLN A 237 -20.82 -20.89 -5.87
N ARG A 238 -19.96 -19.98 -6.37
CA ARG A 238 -18.50 -19.99 -6.12
C ARG A 238 -18.18 -19.52 -4.69
N VAL A 239 -18.78 -20.14 -3.69
CA VAL A 239 -18.66 -19.75 -2.28
C VAL A 239 -18.30 -20.98 -1.46
N GLU A 240 -17.03 -21.08 -1.10
CA GLU A 240 -16.50 -22.19 -0.31
C GLU A 240 -16.13 -21.71 1.10
N GLY A 241 -16.85 -22.23 2.10
CA GLY A 241 -16.43 -22.22 3.50
C GLY A 241 -17.08 -21.20 4.44
N ALA A 242 -17.55 -21.68 5.59
CA ALA A 242 -17.64 -20.89 6.82
C ALA A 242 -16.49 -21.35 7.72
N ASN A 243 -15.67 -20.42 8.24
CA ASN A 243 -14.62 -20.76 9.20
C ASN A 243 -15.06 -20.24 10.57
N GLY A 244 -15.80 -21.06 11.32
CA GLY A 244 -16.37 -20.66 12.61
C GLY A 244 -17.44 -19.55 12.48
N PHE A 245 -17.24 -18.45 13.21
CA PHE A 245 -18.16 -17.30 13.24
C PHE A 245 -18.03 -16.36 12.04
N MET A 246 -16.90 -16.38 11.33
CA MET A 246 -16.67 -15.51 10.18
C MET A 246 -17.24 -16.13 8.90
N LYS A 247 -18.06 -15.34 8.21
CA LYS A 247 -18.60 -15.69 6.89
C LYS A 247 -17.56 -15.32 5.84
N VAL A 248 -17.15 -16.26 5.00
CA VAL A 248 -16.12 -16.04 3.98
C VAL A 248 -16.66 -16.43 2.61
N VAL A 249 -16.28 -15.67 1.58
CA VAL A 249 -16.57 -15.97 0.17
C VAL A 249 -15.24 -16.05 -0.57
N LYS A 250 -14.92 -17.22 -1.12
CA LYS A 250 -13.70 -17.44 -1.89
C LYS A 250 -14.01 -17.64 -3.36
N ILE A 251 -13.39 -16.84 -4.22
CA ILE A 251 -13.55 -16.85 -5.67
C ILE A 251 -12.24 -17.27 -6.30
N ARG A 252 -12.25 -18.42 -6.97
CA ARG A 252 -11.09 -18.93 -7.69
C ARG A 252 -10.86 -18.15 -9.00
N HIS A 253 -9.61 -17.80 -9.27
CA HIS A 253 -9.23 -17.18 -10.54
C HIS A 253 -9.39 -18.18 -11.71
N PRO A 254 -9.88 -17.78 -12.90
CA PRO A 254 -10.13 -18.71 -14.00
C PRO A 254 -8.85 -19.35 -14.60
N THR A 255 -7.73 -18.63 -14.64
CA THR A 255 -6.56 -19.03 -15.44
C THR A 255 -5.22 -19.07 -14.67
N ALA A 256 -5.20 -18.57 -13.43
CA ALA A 256 -3.98 -18.41 -12.65
C ALA A 256 -4.16 -19.03 -11.28
N LYS A 257 -3.07 -19.51 -10.67
CA LYS A 257 -3.11 -20.07 -9.31
C LYS A 257 -3.25 -18.93 -8.30
N ALA A 258 -4.48 -18.43 -8.18
CA ALA A 258 -4.87 -17.24 -7.43
C ALA A 258 -6.33 -17.35 -6.95
N ALA A 259 -6.67 -16.56 -5.93
CA ALA A 259 -8.02 -16.48 -5.38
C ALA A 259 -8.31 -15.07 -4.87
N ALA A 260 -9.57 -14.65 -4.95
CA ALA A 260 -10.10 -13.52 -4.20
C ALA A 260 -10.89 -14.06 -3.00
N GLU A 261 -10.76 -13.42 -1.85
CA GLU A 261 -11.49 -13.74 -0.63
C GLU A 261 -12.23 -12.50 -0.15
N ILE A 262 -13.49 -12.65 0.23
CA ILE A 262 -14.24 -11.64 0.95
C ILE A 262 -14.60 -12.20 2.32
N CYS A 263 -13.97 -11.66 3.36
CA CYS A 263 -14.21 -12.04 4.74
C CYS A 263 -15.13 -11.01 5.40
N PHE A 264 -16.28 -11.44 5.94
CA PHE A 264 -17.18 -10.58 6.70
C PHE A 264 -16.80 -10.65 8.19
N GLU A 265 -16.28 -9.55 8.71
CA GLU A 265 -15.92 -9.38 10.12
C GLU A 265 -17.17 -9.08 10.97
N SER A 266 -18.13 -8.36 10.41
CA SER A 266 -19.44 -8.04 11.00
C SER A 266 -20.49 -7.82 9.91
N ASP A 267 -21.73 -7.46 10.30
CA ASP A 267 -22.79 -7.10 9.34
C ASP A 267 -22.48 -5.81 8.56
N ASP A 268 -21.56 -4.98 9.06
CA ASP A 268 -21.20 -3.67 8.52
C ASP A 268 -19.70 -3.52 8.24
N LYS A 269 -18.96 -4.63 8.19
CA LYS A 269 -17.53 -4.65 7.87
C LYS A 269 -17.14 -5.94 7.16
N ALA A 270 -16.52 -5.79 6.00
CA ALA A 270 -15.95 -6.87 5.21
C ALA A 270 -14.55 -6.49 4.70
N ARG A 271 -13.76 -7.49 4.37
CA ARG A 271 -12.41 -7.37 3.82
C ARG A 271 -12.32 -8.12 2.50
N LEU A 272 -12.01 -7.43 1.42
CA LEU A 272 -11.61 -8.03 0.15
C LEU A 272 -10.10 -8.26 0.19
N SER A 273 -9.68 -9.51 0.01
CA SER A 273 -8.29 -9.93 -0.09
C SER A 273 -8.04 -10.61 -1.44
N LEU A 274 -6.99 -10.22 -2.16
CA LEU A 274 -6.58 -10.88 -3.40
C LEU A 274 -5.25 -11.62 -3.18
N TYR A 275 -5.24 -12.92 -3.46
CA TYR A 275 -4.13 -13.84 -3.22
C TYR A 275 -3.59 -14.44 -4.52
N ARG A 276 -2.27 -14.51 -4.66
CA ARG A 276 -1.57 -15.27 -5.72
C ARG A 276 -0.63 -16.31 -5.10
N CYS A 277 -0.37 -17.38 -5.82
CA CYS A 277 0.62 -18.36 -5.40
C CYS A 277 2.03 -17.80 -5.58
N THR A 278 2.82 -17.79 -4.50
CA THR A 278 4.23 -17.36 -4.50
C THR A 278 5.20 -18.48 -4.12
N CYS A 279 4.75 -19.74 -4.05
CA CYS A 279 5.60 -20.88 -3.62
C CYS A 279 6.89 -21.10 -4.44
N GLU A 280 7.01 -20.52 -5.64
CA GLU A 280 8.23 -20.58 -6.46
C GLU A 280 9.20 -19.40 -6.19
N GLU A 281 8.71 -18.35 -5.54
CA GLU A 281 9.40 -17.07 -5.32
C GLU A 281 9.74 -16.85 -3.83
N GLU A 282 8.90 -17.36 -2.93
CA GLU A 282 8.90 -17.03 -1.50
C GLU A 282 8.76 -18.31 -0.65
N ASP A 283 9.35 -18.30 0.55
CA ASP A 283 9.25 -19.42 1.52
C ASP A 283 7.83 -19.56 2.09
N THR A 284 7.08 -18.45 2.14
CA THR A 284 5.69 -18.38 2.57
C THR A 284 4.79 -18.07 1.38
N CYS A 285 3.56 -18.57 1.39
CA CYS A 285 2.60 -18.34 0.31
C CYS A 285 1.21 -18.19 0.91
N ASP A 286 0.69 -16.97 0.98
CA ASP A 286 -0.56 -16.80 1.72
C ASP A 286 -1.79 -17.32 0.95
N LEU A 287 -1.69 -17.56 -0.36
CA LEU A 287 -2.72 -18.35 -1.04
C LEU A 287 -2.80 -19.76 -0.43
N LYS A 288 -1.66 -20.36 -0.07
CA LYS A 288 -1.62 -21.66 0.59
C LYS A 288 -2.12 -21.56 2.04
N GLU A 289 -1.83 -20.47 2.72
CA GLU A 289 -2.24 -20.22 4.11
C GLU A 289 -3.75 -19.95 4.23
N PHE A 290 -4.27 -18.95 3.51
CA PHE A 290 -5.66 -18.49 3.63
C PHE A 290 -6.63 -19.25 2.69
N CYS A 291 -6.16 -19.69 1.52
CA CYS A 291 -6.97 -20.36 0.49
C CYS A 291 -6.40 -21.75 0.10
N GLY A 292 -5.94 -22.52 1.09
CA GLY A 292 -5.21 -23.78 0.88
C GLY A 292 -5.98 -24.87 0.10
N ASP A 293 -7.31 -24.85 0.13
CA ASP A 293 -8.21 -25.66 -0.69
C ASP A 293 -8.11 -25.31 -2.19
N ILE A 294 -8.23 -24.03 -2.54
CA ILE A 294 -8.03 -23.55 -3.91
C ILE A 294 -6.59 -23.80 -4.35
N HIS A 295 -5.61 -23.55 -3.48
CA HIS A 295 -4.20 -23.79 -3.76
C HIS A 295 -3.94 -25.27 -4.13
N ARG A 296 -4.46 -26.23 -3.35
CA ARG A 296 -4.26 -27.68 -3.60
C ARG A 296 -5.03 -28.18 -4.83
N SER A 297 -6.28 -27.74 -5.01
CA SER A 297 -7.11 -28.20 -6.14
C SER A 297 -6.57 -27.75 -7.50
N TRP A 298 -5.81 -26.66 -7.54
CA TRP A 298 -5.14 -26.20 -8.75
C TRP A 298 -4.10 -27.18 -9.27
N ASP A 299 -3.29 -27.76 -8.38
CA ASP A 299 -2.22 -28.69 -8.73
C ASP A 299 -2.78 -29.96 -9.37
N VAL A 300 -3.89 -30.48 -8.81
CA VAL A 300 -4.61 -31.64 -9.34
C VAL A 300 -5.17 -31.37 -10.73
N GLN A 301 -5.74 -30.19 -10.98
CA GLN A 301 -6.27 -29.84 -12.30
C GLN A 301 -5.16 -29.69 -13.35
N LYS A 302 -4.03 -29.07 -13.00
CA LYS A 302 -2.88 -28.92 -13.92
C LYS A 302 -2.34 -30.29 -14.31
N GLU A 303 -2.25 -31.22 -13.37
CA GLU A 303 -1.85 -32.60 -13.63
C GLU A 303 -2.83 -33.32 -14.57
N HIS A 304 -4.15 -33.19 -14.33
CA HIS A 304 -5.17 -33.76 -15.20
C HIS A 304 -5.12 -33.18 -16.62
N GLN A 305 -4.99 -31.86 -16.77
CA GLN A 305 -4.87 -31.22 -18.08
C GLN A 305 -3.61 -31.69 -18.82
N PHE A 306 -2.49 -31.89 -18.11
CA PHE A 306 -1.26 -32.41 -18.69
C PHE A 306 -1.41 -33.86 -19.17
N ARG A 307 -2.07 -34.71 -18.38
CA ARG A 307 -2.39 -36.11 -18.75
C ARG A 307 -3.29 -36.16 -19.98
N VAL A 308 -4.37 -35.37 -20.03
CA VAL A 308 -5.29 -35.32 -21.18
C VAL A 308 -4.58 -34.84 -22.45
N ARG A 309 -3.78 -33.76 -22.37
CA ARG A 309 -2.98 -33.29 -23.52
C ARG A 309 -1.98 -34.33 -24.00
N SER A 310 -1.38 -35.09 -23.09
CA SER A 310 -0.45 -36.17 -23.44
C SER A 310 -1.16 -37.31 -24.16
N ILE A 311 -2.34 -37.72 -23.69
CA ILE A 311 -3.18 -38.73 -24.36
C ILE A 311 -3.60 -38.25 -25.77
N LEU A 312 -4.10 -37.02 -25.88
CA LEU A 312 -4.48 -36.45 -27.18
C LEU A 312 -3.30 -36.40 -28.15
N ARG A 313 -2.11 -35.98 -27.71
CA ARG A 313 -0.90 -36.01 -28.57
C ARG A 313 -0.54 -37.41 -29.05
N VAL A 314 -0.69 -38.43 -28.21
CA VAL A 314 -0.44 -39.84 -28.60
C VAL A 314 -1.47 -40.30 -29.63
N LEU A 315 -2.75 -39.96 -29.44
CA LEU A 315 -3.81 -40.30 -30.39
C LEU A 315 -3.61 -39.60 -31.74
N PHE A 316 -3.36 -38.29 -31.76
CA PHE A 316 -3.11 -37.54 -32.99
C PHE A 316 -1.84 -37.99 -33.73
N LYS A 317 -0.76 -38.32 -33.02
CA LYS A 317 0.45 -38.89 -33.65
C LYS A 317 0.15 -40.23 -34.34
N LYS A 318 -0.71 -41.07 -33.77
CA LYS A 318 -1.10 -42.33 -34.40
C LYS A 318 -2.00 -42.11 -35.63
N SER A 319 -2.87 -41.10 -35.60
CA SER A 319 -3.74 -40.78 -36.75
C SER A 319 -2.98 -40.23 -37.96
N ILE A 320 -1.87 -39.53 -37.76
CA ILE A 320 -1.05 -38.94 -38.85
C ILE A 320 -0.18 -39.99 -39.55
N ILE A 321 0.11 -41.14 -38.91
CA ILE A 321 0.91 -42.22 -39.51
C ILE A 321 0.04 -43.17 -40.38
N CYS A 322 -1.29 -43.01 -40.36
CA CYS A 322 -2.24 -43.83 -41.12
C CYS A 322 -2.85 -43.14 -42.35
N VAL A 323 -2.20 -42.08 -42.86
CA VAL A 323 -2.48 -41.46 -44.17
C VAL A 323 -1.19 -41.53 -44.98
#